data_AF-A0A1F7LYW4-F1
#
_entry.id   AF-A0A1F7LYW4-F1
#
_cell.length_a   1.000
_cell.length_b   1.000
_cell.length_c   1.000
_cell.angle_alpha   90.00
_cell.angle_beta   90.00
_cell.angle_gamma   90.00
#
_symmetry.space_group_name_H-M   'P 1'
#
loop_
_entity.id
_entity.type
_entity.pdbx_description
1 polymer ?
#
loop_
_entity_poly.entity_id
_entity_poly.type
_entity_poly.pdbx_seq_one_letter_code
_entity_poly.pdbx_strand_id
1 'polypeptide(L)'
;MLLPRQGAADHRVYDRHALTVTDPLPESRLSRVSIYLQKDVTIRVGATMLRRPTYLWDYELDEVRFAELLSGRATFGRLDQEWATTRLLEYASYREIIRLLGYRGLVERWPLVRTRVRSPGRRRGFDFLVEWLTAHHPEKL
;
A
#
# COMPACT_ATOMS: atom_id res chain seq x y z
N MET A 1 9.72 65.32 -9.54
CA MET A 1 10.81 64.51 -8.96
C MET A 1 10.19 63.56 -7.95
N LEU A 2 9.92 62.33 -8.36
CA LEU A 2 9.47 61.18 -7.54
C LEU A 2 9.69 59.93 -8.42
N LEU A 3 10.51 58.98 -7.95
CA LEU A 3 10.79 57.69 -8.63
C LEU A 3 9.64 56.70 -8.41
N PRO A 4 9.27 55.86 -9.39
CA PRO A 4 8.47 54.66 -9.14
C PRO A 4 9.36 53.42 -8.93
N ARG A 5 8.94 52.58 -7.97
CA ARG A 5 9.47 51.23 -7.70
C ARG A 5 8.91 50.24 -8.73
N GLN A 6 9.75 49.37 -9.28
CA GLN A 6 9.36 48.09 -9.90
C GLN A 6 10.45 47.05 -9.57
N GLY A 7 10.12 46.04 -8.75
CA GLY A 7 10.96 44.87 -8.50
C GLY A 7 10.59 43.76 -9.49
N ALA A 8 11.58 43.25 -10.21
CA ALA A 8 11.45 42.24 -11.24
C ALA A 8 11.20 40.84 -10.66
N ALA A 9 10.24 40.11 -11.22
CA ALA A 9 10.08 38.67 -11.04
C ALA A 9 10.66 37.93 -12.25
N ASP A 10 11.75 37.19 -12.01
CA ASP A 10 12.48 36.35 -12.97
C ASP A 10 11.68 35.07 -13.25
N HIS A 11 11.10 34.96 -14.46
CA HIS A 11 10.43 33.77 -14.96
C HIS A 11 11.42 32.98 -15.83
N ARG A 12 12.13 32.02 -15.26
CA ARG A 12 13.02 31.13 -16.03
C ARG A 12 12.23 29.95 -16.60
N VAL A 13 12.03 30.01 -17.90
CA VAL A 13 11.62 28.91 -18.78
C VAL A 13 12.78 27.91 -18.84
N TYR A 14 12.56 26.67 -18.41
CA TYR A 14 13.53 25.59 -18.64
C TYR A 14 13.25 24.93 -19.98
N ASP A 15 14.22 25.11 -20.87
CA ASP A 15 14.31 24.57 -22.22
C ASP A 15 14.53 23.04 -22.17
N ARG A 16 13.76 22.28 -22.98
CA ARG A 16 13.87 20.82 -23.08
C ARG A 16 14.87 20.49 -24.19
N HIS A 17 16.13 20.30 -23.82
CA HIS A 17 17.11 19.66 -24.69
C HIS A 17 17.52 18.26 -24.19
N ALA A 18 17.54 17.36 -25.16
CA ALA A 18 17.74 15.92 -25.13
C ALA A 18 18.86 15.40 -24.22
N LEU A 19 18.56 14.32 -23.48
CA LEU A 19 19.57 13.41 -22.96
C LEU A 19 19.68 12.22 -23.91
N THR A 20 20.75 12.20 -24.70
CA THR A 20 21.17 11.05 -25.49
C THR A 20 21.84 10.05 -24.56
N VAL A 21 21.20 8.91 -24.28
CA VAL A 21 21.84 7.79 -23.57
C VAL A 21 22.30 6.79 -24.62
N THR A 22 23.56 6.89 -25.01
CA THR A 22 24.31 5.84 -25.71
C THR A 22 24.95 4.94 -24.66
N ASP A 23 24.30 3.82 -24.34
CA ASP A 23 24.92 2.51 -24.08
C ASP A 23 23.84 1.47 -23.69
N PRO A 24 23.73 0.31 -24.36
CA PRO A 24 22.79 -0.74 -23.99
C PRO A 24 23.29 -1.60 -22.82
N LEU A 25 22.45 -1.79 -21.79
CA LEU A 25 22.65 -2.80 -20.74
C LEU A 25 22.54 -4.24 -21.30
N PRO A 26 23.23 -5.23 -20.70
CA PRO A 26 23.34 -6.59 -21.25
C PRO A 26 22.04 -7.41 -21.13
N GLU A 27 21.67 -8.06 -22.24
CA GLU A 27 20.40 -8.73 -22.58
C GLU A 27 19.98 -9.99 -21.79
N SER A 28 20.58 -10.31 -20.64
CA SER A 28 20.50 -11.69 -20.13
C SER A 28 19.33 -12.02 -19.18
N ARG A 29 18.15 -11.36 -19.27
CA ARG A 29 16.96 -11.82 -18.50
C ARG A 29 15.57 -11.24 -18.84
N LEU A 30 15.23 -10.98 -20.10
CA LEU A 30 13.86 -10.59 -20.47
C LEU A 30 13.27 -11.55 -21.52
N SER A 31 12.23 -12.29 -21.12
CA SER A 31 11.40 -13.09 -22.02
C SER A 31 10.69 -12.16 -23.01
N ARG A 32 10.97 -12.33 -24.30
CA ARG A 32 10.41 -11.52 -25.39
C ARG A 32 8.97 -11.95 -25.68
N VAL A 33 7.99 -11.14 -25.30
CA VAL A 33 6.61 -11.25 -25.80
C VAL A 33 6.42 -10.17 -26.86
N SER A 34 6.41 -10.55 -28.13
CA SER A 34 6.13 -9.63 -29.24
C SER A 34 4.61 -9.47 -29.38
N ILE A 35 4.08 -8.34 -28.90
CA ILE A 35 2.69 -7.94 -29.12
C ILE A 35 2.72 -6.79 -30.13
N TYR A 36 2.17 -7.01 -31.34
CA TYR A 36 2.00 -5.95 -32.32
C TYR A 36 0.84 -5.05 -31.86
N LEU A 37 1.15 -3.82 -31.45
CA LEU A 37 0.15 -2.83 -31.07
C LEU A 37 0.20 -1.62 -32.00
N GLN A 38 -0.99 -1.32 -32.53
CA GLN A 38 -1.35 -0.13 -33.28
C GLN A 38 -0.83 1.13 -32.58
N LYS A 39 -0.27 2.06 -33.35
CA LYS A 39 0.33 3.31 -32.85
C LYS A 39 -0.65 4.00 -31.90
N ASP A 40 -0.13 4.35 -30.72
CA ASP A 40 -0.80 5.05 -29.60
C ASP A 40 -1.50 4.19 -28.54
N VAL A 41 -0.94 3.03 -28.19
CA VAL A 41 -1.16 2.44 -26.86
C VAL A 41 -0.02 2.84 -25.94
N THR A 42 -0.24 3.91 -25.17
CA THR A 42 0.57 4.18 -23.98
C THR A 42 0.29 3.06 -22.98
N ILE A 43 1.13 2.03 -22.97
CA ILE A 43 1.13 1.08 -21.86
C ILE A 43 1.60 1.89 -20.65
N ARG A 44 0.64 2.34 -19.84
CA ARG A 44 0.91 2.74 -18.47
C ARG A 44 1.35 1.49 -17.72
N VAL A 45 2.61 1.09 -17.90
CA VAL A 45 3.34 0.45 -16.81
C VAL A 45 3.55 1.57 -15.80
N GLY A 46 2.46 1.93 -15.10
CA GLY A 46 2.57 2.76 -13.94
C GLY A 46 3.47 1.99 -13.00
N ALA A 47 4.69 2.45 -12.82
CA ALA A 47 5.28 2.39 -11.50
C ALA A 47 4.30 3.15 -10.60
N THR A 48 3.23 2.47 -10.16
CA THR A 48 2.40 2.91 -9.06
C THR A 48 3.42 3.17 -7.98
N MET A 49 3.71 4.44 -7.68
CA MET A 49 4.59 4.78 -6.58
C MET A 49 4.07 3.97 -5.41
N LEU A 50 4.82 2.93 -5.01
CA LEU A 50 4.41 1.94 -4.03
C LEU A 50 4.16 2.73 -2.75
N ARG A 51 2.92 3.17 -2.55
CA ARG A 51 2.57 4.04 -1.43
C ARG A 51 2.72 3.16 -0.22
N ARG A 52 3.75 3.45 0.58
CA ARG A 52 3.95 2.79 1.86
C ARG A 52 2.69 3.04 2.70
N PRO A 53 1.96 1.98 3.10
CA PRO A 53 0.83 2.15 3.98
C PRO A 53 1.28 2.79 5.30
N THR A 54 0.48 3.71 5.83
CA THR A 54 0.85 4.48 7.04
C THR A 54 1.07 3.60 8.27
N TYR A 55 0.44 2.42 8.32
CA TYR A 55 0.60 1.44 9.39
C TYR A 55 1.90 0.62 9.31
N LEU A 56 2.73 0.85 8.29
CA LEU A 56 4.03 0.20 8.05
C LEU A 56 5.21 1.19 8.11
N TRP A 57 5.07 2.27 8.86
CA TRP A 57 6.06 3.36 8.93
C TRP A 57 7.48 2.91 9.34
N ASP A 58 7.61 1.82 10.09
CA ASP A 58 8.84 1.20 10.61
C ASP A 58 9.35 0.01 9.78
N TYR A 59 8.67 -0.37 8.69
CA TYR A 59 9.08 -1.48 7.83
C TYR A 59 9.32 -1.03 6.39
N GLU A 60 10.36 -1.58 5.77
CA GLU A 60 10.57 -1.50 4.32
C GLU A 60 9.67 -2.50 3.58
N LEU A 61 8.36 -2.29 3.69
CA LEU A 61 7.34 -3.14 3.10
C LEU A 61 6.32 -2.29 2.34
N ASP A 62 6.03 -2.66 1.10
CA ASP A 62 4.99 -2.04 0.30
C ASP A 62 3.63 -2.76 0.47
N GLU A 63 2.59 -2.17 -0.10
CA GLU A 63 1.23 -2.70 -0.03
C GLU A 63 1.10 -4.10 -0.65
N VAL A 64 1.83 -4.38 -1.74
CA VAL A 64 1.75 -5.66 -2.44
C VAL A 64 2.32 -6.77 -1.56
N ARG A 65 3.53 -6.59 -1.04
CA ARG A 65 4.17 -7.54 -0.14
C ARG A 65 3.39 -7.70 1.17
N PHE A 66 2.80 -6.63 1.69
CA PHE A 66 1.93 -6.73 2.86
C PHE A 66 0.67 -7.56 2.58
N ALA A 67 0.06 -7.42 1.40
CA ALA A 67 -1.06 -8.24 0.98
C ALA A 67 -0.68 -9.72 0.81
N GLU A 68 0.54 -10.02 0.33
CA GLU A 68 1.06 -11.40 0.29
C GLU A 68 1.21 -12.01 1.70
N LEU A 69 1.74 -11.24 2.66
CA LEU A 69 1.79 -11.68 4.06
C LEU A 69 0.38 -11.88 4.64
N LEU A 70 -0.53 -10.92 4.43
CA LEU A 70 -1.87 -10.96 4.96
C LEU A 70 -2.69 -12.11 4.38
N SER A 71 -2.46 -12.49 3.12
CA SER A 71 -3.08 -13.67 2.50
C SER A 71 -2.44 -14.99 2.91
N GLY A 72 -1.28 -14.96 3.58
CA GLY A 72 -0.52 -16.15 3.94
C GLY A 72 0.22 -16.78 2.75
N ARG A 73 0.30 -16.08 1.61
CA ARG A 73 1.03 -16.54 0.40
C ARG A 73 2.53 -16.32 0.50
N ALA A 74 2.97 -15.46 1.42
CA ALA A 74 4.38 -15.22 1.67
C ALA A 74 4.68 -15.12 3.18
N THR A 75 5.93 -15.41 3.50
CA THR A 75 6.55 -15.12 4.79
C THR A 75 7.90 -14.46 4.50
N PHE A 76 8.21 -13.37 5.21
CA PHE A 76 9.47 -12.66 5.06
C PHE A 76 10.24 -12.68 6.37
N GLY A 77 11.20 -13.60 6.49
CA GLY A 77 11.92 -13.82 7.74
C GLY A 77 10.97 -14.25 8.86
N ARG A 78 10.74 -13.36 9.84
CA ARG A 78 9.80 -13.57 10.96
C ARG A 78 8.41 -12.95 10.74
N LEU A 79 8.20 -12.31 9.58
CA LEU A 79 6.94 -11.64 9.25
C LEU A 79 6.04 -12.64 8.53
N ASP A 80 4.99 -13.09 9.21
CA ASP A 80 4.00 -14.04 8.72
C ASP A 80 2.59 -13.41 8.70
N GLN A 81 1.57 -14.21 8.40
CA GLN A 81 0.18 -13.78 8.35
C GLN A 81 -0.34 -13.27 9.70
N GLU A 82 0.07 -13.90 10.80
CA GLU A 82 -0.38 -13.51 12.13
C GLU A 82 0.25 -12.17 12.53
N TRP A 83 1.53 -11.96 12.20
CA TRP A 83 2.21 -10.68 12.33
C TRP A 83 1.50 -9.61 11.50
N ALA A 84 1.21 -9.86 10.22
CA ALA A 84 0.57 -8.89 9.34
C ALA A 84 -0.84 -8.53 9.82
N THR A 85 -1.61 -9.53 10.27
CA THR A 85 -2.94 -9.32 10.83
C THR A 85 -2.86 -8.50 12.12
N THR A 86 -1.95 -8.85 13.04
CA THR A 86 -1.73 -8.07 14.28
C THR A 86 -1.37 -6.63 13.96
N ARG A 87 -0.43 -6.42 13.02
CA ARG A 87 0.04 -5.11 12.59
C ARG A 87 -1.09 -4.24 12.02
N LEU A 88 -1.89 -4.82 11.13
CA LEU A 88 -3.07 -4.16 10.57
C LEU A 88 -4.06 -3.78 11.67
N LEU A 89 -4.41 -4.73 12.54
CA LEU A 89 -5.38 -4.54 13.60
C LEU A 89 -4.90 -3.61 14.71
N GLU A 90 -3.62 -3.26 14.80
CA GLU A 90 -3.11 -2.37 15.83
C GLU A 90 -2.94 -0.93 15.32
N TYR A 91 -2.46 -0.77 14.09
CA TYR A 91 -2.04 0.54 13.57
C TYR A 91 -2.88 1.08 12.42
N ALA A 92 -3.64 0.23 11.71
CA ALA A 92 -4.43 0.70 10.59
C ALA A 92 -5.77 1.33 11.03
N SER A 93 -6.31 2.17 10.15
CA SER A 93 -7.65 2.72 10.29
C SER A 93 -8.70 1.63 10.09
N TYR A 94 -9.90 1.84 10.64
CA TYR A 94 -11.01 0.91 10.45
C TYR A 94 -11.32 0.64 8.97
N ARG A 95 -11.27 1.68 8.13
CA ARG A 95 -11.48 1.57 6.68
C ARG A 95 -10.46 0.64 6.03
N GLU A 96 -9.19 0.75 6.39
CA GLU A 96 -8.14 -0.12 5.86
C GLU A 96 -8.29 -1.57 6.32
N ILE A 97 -8.70 -1.77 7.58
CA ILE A 97 -8.95 -3.10 8.13
C ILE A 97 -10.04 -3.81 7.36
N ILE A 98 -11.19 -3.15 7.18
CA ILE A 98 -12.31 -3.74 6.43
C ILE A 98 -11.97 -3.91 4.95
N ARG A 99 -11.22 -2.98 4.34
CA ARG A 99 -10.76 -3.13 2.95
C ARG A 99 -9.91 -4.38 2.73
N LEU A 100 -9.03 -4.71 3.68
CA LEU A 100 -8.02 -5.75 3.51
C LEU A 100 -8.43 -7.12 4.07
N LEU A 101 -9.20 -7.16 5.16
CA LEU A 101 -9.68 -8.41 5.77
C LEU A 101 -11.15 -8.71 5.46
N GLY A 102 -11.95 -7.69 5.20
CA GLY A 102 -13.41 -7.80 5.29
C GLY A 102 -13.89 -8.15 6.70
N TYR A 103 -15.21 -8.32 6.86
CA TYR A 103 -15.78 -8.74 8.14
C TYR A 103 -15.49 -10.20 8.45
N ARG A 104 -15.63 -11.09 7.46
CA ARG A 104 -15.30 -12.52 7.59
C ARG A 104 -13.86 -12.73 8.07
N GLY A 105 -12.88 -12.16 7.37
CA GLY A 105 -11.48 -12.33 7.73
C GLY A 105 -11.12 -11.72 9.08
N LEU A 106 -11.80 -10.65 9.50
CA LEU A 106 -11.68 -10.12 10.85
C LEU A 106 -12.17 -11.13 11.90
N VAL A 107 -13.39 -11.65 11.74
CA VAL A 107 -14.00 -12.60 12.68
C VAL A 107 -13.18 -13.89 12.78
N GLU A 108 -12.75 -14.45 11.65
CA GLU A 108 -11.96 -15.69 11.61
C GLU A 108 -10.60 -15.54 12.28
N ARG A 109 -9.92 -14.40 12.10
CA ARG A 109 -8.55 -14.20 12.58
C ARG A 109 -8.48 -13.60 13.98
N TRP A 110 -9.51 -12.87 14.42
CA TRP A 110 -9.49 -12.16 15.70
C TRP A 110 -9.08 -13.05 16.89
N PRO A 111 -9.65 -14.26 17.08
CA PRO A 111 -9.28 -15.12 18.21
C PRO A 111 -7.80 -15.49 18.25
N LEU A 112 -7.15 -15.60 17.08
CA LEU A 112 -5.75 -16.00 16.94
C LEU A 112 -4.78 -14.88 17.35
N VAL A 113 -5.14 -13.63 17.07
CA VAL A 113 -4.25 -12.47 17.23
C VAL A 113 -4.63 -11.56 18.39
N ARG A 114 -5.80 -11.75 19.01
CA ARG A 114 -6.32 -10.92 20.11
C ARG A 114 -5.31 -10.67 21.22
N THR A 115 -4.57 -11.70 21.63
CA THR A 115 -3.60 -11.62 22.73
C THR A 115 -2.35 -10.82 22.36
N ARG A 116 -2.09 -10.61 21.05
CA ARG A 116 -0.93 -9.90 20.53
C ARG A 116 -1.18 -8.41 20.35
N VAL A 117 -2.45 -8.00 20.19
CA VAL A 117 -2.82 -6.58 20.11
C VAL A 117 -2.64 -5.93 21.49
N ARG A 118 -1.72 -4.97 21.59
CA ARG A 118 -1.34 -4.38 22.88
C ARG A 118 -2.38 -3.39 23.36
N SER A 119 -2.89 -2.55 22.46
CA SER A 119 -3.89 -1.52 22.78
C SER A 119 -5.17 -2.10 23.41
N PRO A 120 -5.47 -1.79 24.69
CA PRO A 120 -6.67 -2.28 25.36
C PRO A 120 -7.96 -1.76 24.71
N GLY A 121 -7.95 -0.53 24.20
CA GLY A 121 -9.10 0.06 23.51
C GLY A 121 -9.42 -0.68 22.22
N ARG A 122 -8.39 -1.04 21.43
CA ARG A 122 -8.58 -1.83 20.21
C ARG A 122 -9.07 -3.24 20.50
N ARG A 123 -8.51 -3.90 21.54
CA ARG A 123 -9.01 -5.21 21.98
C ARG A 123 -10.49 -5.18 22.32
N ARG A 124 -10.93 -4.25 23.18
CA ARG A 124 -12.36 -4.13 23.52
C ARG A 124 -13.23 -3.80 22.31
N GLY A 125 -12.75 -2.91 21.43
CA GLY A 125 -13.47 -2.53 20.22
C GLY A 125 -13.69 -3.71 19.27
N PHE A 126 -12.67 -4.54 19.05
CA PHE A 126 -12.79 -5.74 18.22
C PHE A 126 -13.55 -6.87 18.90
N ASP A 127 -13.40 -7.05 20.22
CA ASP A 127 -14.21 -8.00 20.99
C ASP A 127 -15.71 -7.70 20.78
N PHE A 128 -16.12 -6.44 20.98
CA PHE A 128 -17.48 -5.99 20.73
C PHE A 128 -17.90 -6.19 19.26
N LEU A 129 -17.07 -5.76 18.30
CA LEU A 129 -17.42 -5.82 16.89
C LEU A 129 -17.60 -7.26 16.40
N VAL A 130 -16.70 -8.18 16.78
CA VAL A 130 -16.76 -9.59 16.39
C VAL A 130 -18.00 -10.26 16.99
N GLU A 131 -18.29 -10.00 18.26
CA GLU A 131 -19.50 -10.49 18.93
C GLU A 131 -20.76 -9.95 18.23
N TRP A 132 -20.82 -8.63 18.00
CA TRP A 132 -21.97 -7.98 17.39
C TRP A 132 -22.22 -8.44 15.95
N LEU A 133 -21.17 -8.57 15.13
CA LEU A 133 -21.28 -9.08 13.76
C LEU A 133 -21.82 -10.51 13.73
N THR A 134 -21.28 -11.37 14.60
CA THR A 134 -21.69 -12.78 14.64
C THR A 134 -23.15 -12.94 15.10
N ALA A 135 -23.58 -12.13 16.09
CA ALA A 135 -24.93 -12.22 16.64
C ALA A 135 -26.00 -11.49 15.81
N HIS A 136 -25.67 -10.35 15.17
CA HIS A 136 -26.66 -9.46 14.56
C HIS A 136 -26.52 -9.31 13.04
N HIS A 137 -25.33 -9.59 12.49
CA HIS A 137 -25.06 -9.44 11.06
C HIS A 137 -24.34 -10.66 10.43
N PRO A 138 -24.83 -11.89 10.66
CA PRO A 138 -24.21 -13.07 10.06
C PRO A 138 -24.23 -13.02 8.52
N GLU A 139 -25.15 -12.27 7.90
CA GLU A 139 -25.20 -12.07 6.45
C GLU A 139 -24.00 -11.30 5.88
N LYS A 140 -23.21 -10.63 6.73
CA LYS A 140 -22.00 -9.91 6.34
C LYS A 140 -20.72 -10.75 6.47
N LEU A 141 -20.83 -11.95 7.04
CA LEU A 141 -19.74 -12.91 7.18
C LEU A 141 -19.78 -13.85 6.00
#